data_AF-A0A447QWH7-F1
#
_entry.id   AF-A0A447QWH7-F1
#
_cell.length_a   1.000
_cell.length_b   1.000
_cell.length_c   1.000
_cell.angle_alpha   90.00
_cell.angle_beta   90.00
_cell.angle_gamma   90.00
#
_symmetry.space_group_name_H-M   'P 1'
#
loop_
_entity.id
_entity.type
_entity.pdbx_description
1 polymer ?
#
loop_
_entity_poly.entity_id
_entity_poly.type
_entity_poly.pdbx_seq_one_letter_code
_entity_poly.pdbx_strand_id
1 'polypeptide(L)'
;MQSLLELQQSAGSSFEFIESVKSDLFPDEIYVFTPEGRIVELPAGATPVDFAYAVHTDIGHACVGARVDRQPYPLSQPLSSGQTVEIITAPGARPNAAWLNFVVSSKARAKIRQLLKNLKRDDSVSLGRRLLNHALGGSRKLAEIPQENIQRELDRMKLATLDDLLAEIGLGNAMSVVVAKNLQQGEAVVPTVAQSNHGHLPIKRRRWRADHLLRSVVVRSQATQSSLTSAQVKDW
;
A
#
# COMPACT_ATOMS: atom_id res chain seq x y z
N MET A 1 33.71 -0.91 31.02
CA MET A 1 33.39 0.53 31.04
C MET A 1 34.08 1.20 29.86
N GLN A 2 33.42 1.19 28.71
CA GLN A 2 33.81 1.92 27.48
C GLN A 2 32.49 2.31 26.83
N SER A 3 31.94 3.45 27.22
CA SER A 3 30.74 4.03 26.61
C SER A 3 30.64 5.52 26.97
N LEU A 4 31.73 6.26 26.76
CA LEU A 4 31.71 7.72 26.89
C LEU A 4 32.57 8.45 25.85
N LEU A 5 33.27 7.72 24.97
CA LEU A 5 34.19 8.27 23.97
C LEU A 5 33.70 8.11 22.51
N GLU A 6 32.57 7.43 22.28
CA GLU A 6 31.99 7.27 20.92
C GLU A 6 30.91 8.31 20.58
N LEU A 7 30.50 9.15 21.53
CA LEU A 7 29.51 10.22 21.32
C LEU A 7 30.13 11.57 20.95
N GLN A 8 31.42 11.60 20.62
CA GLN A 8 32.16 12.83 20.28
C GLN A 8 32.51 12.95 18.78
N GLN A 9 31.80 12.23 17.89
CA GLN A 9 32.01 12.31 16.43
C GLN A 9 30.77 12.67 15.60
N SER A 10 29.72 13.21 16.22
CA SER A 10 28.57 13.79 15.51
C SER A 10 28.33 15.24 15.94
N ALA A 11 29.41 16.03 15.97
CA ALA A 11 29.41 17.47 16.26
C ALA A 11 28.91 18.29 15.06
N GLY A 12 27.66 18.07 14.66
CA GLY A 12 27.00 18.80 13.58
C GLY A 12 25.51 19.09 13.77
N SER A 13 24.76 18.40 14.64
CA SER A 13 23.29 18.52 14.64
C SER A 13 22.61 18.71 16.00
N SER A 14 23.34 19.01 17.08
CA SER A 14 22.69 19.24 18.38
C SER A 14 22.01 20.61 18.45
N PHE A 15 22.52 21.62 17.75
CA PHE A 15 21.88 22.94 17.68
C PHE A 15 20.65 22.91 16.77
N GLU A 16 20.76 22.33 15.56
CA GLU A 16 19.62 22.18 14.64
C GLU A 16 18.52 21.27 15.19
N PHE A 17 18.87 20.21 15.94
CA PHE A 17 17.88 19.38 16.62
C PHE A 17 17.16 20.19 17.72
N ILE A 18 17.90 20.92 18.56
CA ILE A 18 17.29 21.77 19.60
C ILE A 18 16.44 22.89 18.98
N GLU A 19 16.85 23.47 17.86
CA GLU A 19 16.09 24.50 17.14
C GLU A 19 14.83 23.92 16.49
N SER A 20 14.89 22.72 15.90
CA SER A 20 13.72 21.99 15.38
C SER A 20 12.72 21.64 16.49
N VAL A 21 13.20 21.22 17.66
CA VAL A 21 12.37 20.92 18.83
C VAL A 21 11.80 22.21 19.43
N LYS A 22 12.57 23.30 19.47
CA LYS A 22 12.11 24.60 19.99
C LYS A 22 11.07 25.25 19.07
N SER A 23 11.24 25.15 17.75
CA SER A 23 10.25 25.59 16.75
C SER A 23 8.97 24.76 16.81
N ASP A 24 9.06 23.48 17.16
CA ASP A 24 7.90 22.59 17.39
C ASP A 24 7.20 22.88 18.73
N LEU A 25 7.90 23.48 19.71
CA LEU A 25 7.36 23.75 21.05
C LEU A 25 6.58 25.06 21.17
N PHE A 26 6.87 26.07 20.33
CA PHE A 26 6.15 27.36 20.29
C PHE A 26 6.16 27.97 18.88
N PRO A 27 5.44 27.39 17.90
CA PRO A 27 5.27 28.04 16.62
C PRO A 27 4.47 29.34 16.80
N ASP A 28 4.81 30.39 16.05
CA ASP A 28 3.88 31.50 15.86
C ASP A 28 2.53 30.93 15.39
N GLU A 29 1.41 31.44 15.89
CA GLU A 29 0.08 30.93 15.54
C GLU A 29 -0.62 31.90 14.58
N ILE A 30 -1.44 31.33 13.68
CA ILE A 30 -2.37 32.08 12.84
C ILE A 30 -3.80 31.73 13.21
N TYR A 31 -4.69 32.71 13.10
CA TYR A 31 -6.11 32.55 13.38
C TYR A 31 -6.89 32.72 12.09
N VAL A 32 -7.58 31.67 11.65
CA VAL A 32 -8.36 31.67 10.41
C VAL A 32 -9.84 31.41 10.70
N PHE A 33 -10.71 31.86 9.81
CA PHE A 33 -12.16 31.73 9.97
C PHE A 33 -12.72 30.59 9.11
N THR A 34 -13.70 29.87 9.65
CA THR A 34 -14.62 29.07 8.83
C THR A 34 -15.63 30.01 8.14
N PRO A 35 -16.33 29.57 7.08
CA PRO A 35 -17.38 30.37 6.43
C PRO A 35 -18.50 30.80 7.39
N GLU A 36 -18.72 30.03 8.46
CA GLU A 36 -19.69 30.31 9.53
C GLU A 36 -19.15 31.25 10.62
N GLY A 37 -17.92 31.76 10.48
CA GLY A 37 -17.31 32.73 11.40
C GLY A 37 -16.66 32.11 12.64
N ARG A 38 -16.48 30.78 12.71
CA ARG A 38 -15.72 30.15 13.79
C ARG A 38 -14.23 30.39 13.58
N ILE A 39 -13.52 30.72 14.65
CA ILE A 39 -12.05 30.86 14.64
C ILE A 39 -11.40 29.49 14.82
N VAL A 40 -10.42 29.18 13.98
CA VAL A 40 -9.56 28.00 14.07
C VAL A 40 -8.13 28.48 14.17
N GLU A 41 -7.44 28.01 15.20
CA GLU A 41 -6.02 28.26 15.45
C GLU A 41 -5.18 27.20 14.72
N LEU A 42 -4.12 27.66 14.06
CA LEU A 42 -3.19 26.81 13.30
C LEU A 42 -1.75 27.30 13.50
N PRO A 43 -0.74 26.42 13.36
CA PRO A 43 0.65 26.86 13.35
C PRO A 43 0.92 27.78 12.15
N ALA A 44 1.84 28.72 12.30
CA ALA A 44 2.31 29.56 11.21
C ALA A 44 2.84 28.71 10.05
N GLY A 45 2.53 29.15 8.84
CA GLY A 45 2.84 28.38 7.63
C GLY A 45 1.82 27.29 7.29
N ALA A 46 0.82 27.03 8.15
CA ALA A 46 -0.23 26.05 7.87
C ALA A 46 -0.95 26.32 6.55
N THR A 47 -1.32 25.26 5.85
CA THR A 47 -2.00 25.37 4.56
C THR A 47 -3.50 25.04 4.68
N PRO A 48 -4.32 25.20 3.62
CA PRO A 48 -5.72 24.79 3.66
C PRO A 48 -5.92 23.32 4.03
N VAL A 49 -4.96 22.44 3.74
CA VAL A 49 -5.03 21.03 4.14
C VAL A 49 -4.92 20.88 5.66
N ASP A 50 -4.04 21.66 6.31
CA ASP A 50 -3.95 21.69 7.77
C ASP A 50 -5.26 22.18 8.40
N PHE A 51 -5.85 23.24 7.84
CA PHE A 51 -7.16 23.72 8.25
C PHE A 51 -8.25 22.64 8.11
N ALA A 52 -8.28 21.91 6.99
CA ALA A 52 -9.23 20.82 6.77
C ALA A 52 -9.17 19.76 7.89
N TYR A 53 -7.96 19.31 8.26
CA TYR A 53 -7.77 18.35 9.35
C TYR A 53 -8.00 18.95 10.75
N ALA A 54 -7.78 20.25 10.92
CA ALA A 54 -8.13 20.95 12.15
C ALA A 54 -9.65 20.93 12.37
N VAL A 55 -10.44 21.26 11.33
CA VAL A 55 -11.92 21.21 11.37
C VAL A 55 -12.42 19.79 11.59
N HIS A 56 -12.06 18.84 10.72
CA HIS A 56 -12.44 17.44 10.89
C HIS A 56 -11.57 16.48 10.07
N THR A 57 -11.34 15.26 10.58
CA THR A 57 -10.53 14.27 9.86
C THR A 57 -11.19 13.87 8.53
N ASP A 58 -12.51 13.71 8.49
CA ASP A 58 -13.23 13.34 7.26
C ASP A 58 -13.21 14.46 6.20
N ILE A 59 -13.20 15.73 6.63
CA ILE A 59 -13.03 16.87 5.71
C ILE A 59 -11.61 16.84 5.13
N GLY A 60 -10.60 16.61 5.96
CA GLY A 60 -9.22 16.41 5.51
C GLY A 60 -9.05 15.23 4.55
N HIS A 61 -9.73 14.11 4.80
CA HIS A 61 -9.72 12.93 3.93
C HIS A 61 -10.43 13.18 2.59
N ALA A 62 -11.56 13.89 2.62
CA ALA A 62 -12.37 14.16 1.44
C ALA A 62 -11.93 15.41 0.66
N CYS A 63 -10.92 16.14 1.14
CA CYS A 63 -10.45 17.39 0.54
C CYS A 63 -9.96 17.20 -0.90
N VAL A 64 -10.45 18.03 -1.82
CA VAL A 64 -9.99 18.08 -3.22
C VAL A 64 -9.51 19.48 -3.63
N GLY A 65 -9.84 20.51 -2.86
CA GLY A 65 -9.45 21.89 -3.13
C GLY A 65 -9.84 22.82 -1.98
N ALA A 66 -9.49 24.09 -2.10
CA ALA A 66 -9.85 25.11 -1.13
C ALA A 66 -10.18 26.44 -1.81
N ARG A 67 -10.98 27.25 -1.14
CA ARG A 67 -11.12 28.67 -1.40
C ARG A 67 -10.70 29.46 -0.17
N VAL A 68 -10.02 30.57 -0.40
CA VAL A 68 -9.67 31.52 0.64
C VAL A 68 -10.22 32.87 0.23
N ASP A 69 -10.97 33.50 1.11
CA ASP A 69 -11.67 34.76 0.85
C ASP A 69 -12.52 34.70 -0.44
N ARG A 70 -13.20 33.57 -0.64
CA ARG A 70 -14.06 33.24 -1.79
C ARG A 70 -13.33 33.07 -3.13
N GLN A 71 -12.00 33.08 -3.15
CA GLN A 71 -11.19 32.86 -4.35
C GLN A 71 -10.54 31.46 -4.33
N PRO A 72 -10.38 30.79 -5.50
CA PRO A 72 -9.63 29.53 -5.57
C PRO A 72 -8.23 29.70 -5.00
N TYR A 73 -7.80 28.76 -4.16
CA TYR A 73 -6.55 28.87 -3.43
C TYR A 73 -5.72 27.57 -3.52
N PRO A 74 -4.42 27.64 -3.83
CA PRO A 74 -3.57 26.46 -3.89
C PRO A 74 -3.46 25.76 -2.53
N LEU A 75 -3.64 24.43 -2.50
CA LEU A 75 -3.56 23.64 -1.27
C LEU A 75 -2.17 23.66 -0.60
N SER A 76 -1.11 23.99 -1.36
CA SER A 76 0.26 24.08 -0.87
C SER A 76 0.67 25.48 -0.42
N GLN A 77 -0.16 26.50 -0.66
CA GLN A 77 0.17 27.87 -0.28
C GLN A 77 -0.16 28.08 1.22
N PRO A 78 0.72 28.73 1.99
CA PRO A 78 0.47 29.03 3.41
C PRO A 78 -0.65 30.04 3.62
N LEU A 79 -1.51 29.77 4.60
CA LEU A 79 -2.55 30.67 5.07
C LEU A 79 -1.95 31.83 5.88
N SER A 80 -2.69 32.94 5.88
CA SER A 80 -2.41 34.12 6.71
C SER A 80 -3.52 34.31 7.74
N SER A 81 -3.17 34.91 8.88
CA SER A 81 -4.16 35.22 9.92
C SER A 81 -5.23 36.18 9.39
N GLY A 82 -6.48 35.99 9.81
CA GLY A 82 -7.63 36.79 9.42
C GLY A 82 -8.38 36.29 8.17
N GLN A 83 -7.84 35.30 7.45
CA GLN A 83 -8.46 34.79 6.22
C GLN A 83 -9.65 33.87 6.51
N THR A 84 -10.65 33.88 5.62
CA THR A 84 -11.76 32.92 5.65
C THR A 84 -11.48 31.75 4.71
N VAL A 85 -11.48 30.53 5.23
CA VAL A 85 -11.11 29.32 4.49
C VAL A 85 -12.32 28.41 4.31
N GLU A 86 -12.61 28.04 3.05
CA GLU A 86 -13.63 27.07 2.67
C GLU A 86 -12.94 25.86 2.04
N ILE A 87 -13.23 24.66 2.54
CA ILE A 87 -12.68 23.41 2.00
C ILE A 87 -13.69 22.78 1.04
N ILE A 88 -13.21 22.44 -0.16
CA ILE A 88 -13.98 21.72 -1.17
C ILE A 88 -13.72 20.23 -0.98
N THR A 89 -14.78 19.46 -0.71
CA THR A 89 -14.71 18.01 -0.50
C THR A 89 -15.42 17.23 -1.60
N ALA A 90 -14.95 16.01 -1.90
CA ALA A 90 -15.64 15.08 -2.81
C ALA A 90 -15.79 13.68 -2.18
N PRO A 91 -16.93 12.99 -2.40
CA PRO A 91 -17.10 11.61 -1.97
C PRO A 91 -16.06 10.69 -2.61
N GLY A 92 -15.44 9.81 -1.81
CA GLY A 92 -14.42 8.89 -2.30
C GLY A 92 -13.05 9.52 -2.61
N ALA A 93 -12.89 10.84 -2.40
CA ALA A 93 -11.58 11.45 -2.43
C ALA A 93 -10.68 10.86 -1.33
N ARG A 94 -9.38 10.83 -1.64
CA ARG A 94 -8.34 10.32 -0.74
C ARG A 94 -7.19 11.33 -0.68
N PRO A 95 -6.57 11.51 0.48
CA PRO A 95 -5.34 12.28 0.65
C PRO A 95 -4.26 11.88 -0.36
N ASN A 96 -3.59 12.89 -0.89
CA ASN A 96 -2.42 12.70 -1.75
C ASN A 96 -1.15 12.65 -0.89
N ALA A 97 -0.28 11.68 -1.16
CA ALA A 97 1.02 11.56 -0.49
C ALA A 97 1.90 12.82 -0.64
N ALA A 98 1.75 13.55 -1.76
CA ALA A 98 2.47 14.80 -1.99
C ALA A 98 2.14 15.89 -0.96
N TRP A 99 1.01 15.81 -0.25
CA TRP A 99 0.66 16.77 0.79
C TRP A 99 1.63 16.76 1.96
N LEU A 100 2.28 15.61 2.23
CA LEU A 100 3.28 15.49 3.29
C LEU A 100 4.48 16.43 3.10
N ASN A 101 4.69 16.97 1.89
CA ASN A 101 5.77 17.90 1.59
C ASN A 101 5.48 19.33 2.05
N PHE A 102 4.21 19.69 2.29
CA PHE A 102 3.84 21.09 2.57
C PHE A 102 2.92 21.25 3.78
N VAL A 103 2.21 20.21 4.25
CA VAL A 103 1.41 20.32 5.47
C VAL A 103 2.31 20.55 6.67
N VAL A 104 1.88 21.42 7.58
CA VAL A 104 2.66 21.84 8.75
C VAL A 104 2.20 21.17 10.04
N SER A 105 0.90 20.94 10.21
CA SER A 105 0.37 20.43 11.47
C SER A 105 0.71 18.95 11.70
N SER A 106 1.13 18.62 12.93
CA SER A 106 1.39 17.24 13.35
C SER A 106 0.14 16.35 13.21
N LYS A 107 -1.05 16.92 13.46
CA LYS A 107 -2.34 16.24 13.29
C LYS A 107 -2.56 15.81 11.84
N ALA A 108 -2.43 16.73 10.87
CA ALA A 108 -2.60 16.40 9.45
C ALA A 108 -1.58 15.36 9.00
N ARG A 109 -0.30 15.54 9.33
CA ARG A 109 0.78 14.59 8.99
C ARG A 109 0.48 13.18 9.52
N ALA A 110 0.07 13.07 10.77
CA ALA A 110 -0.26 11.78 11.40
C ALA A 110 -1.43 11.10 10.69
N LYS A 111 -2.53 11.82 10.43
CA LYS A 111 -3.73 11.27 9.79
C LYS A 111 -3.47 10.87 8.33
N ILE A 112 -2.77 11.70 7.55
CA ILE A 112 -2.39 11.37 6.17
C ILE A 112 -1.53 10.11 6.13
N ARG A 113 -0.49 10.01 6.98
CA ARG A 113 0.38 8.82 7.04
C ARG A 113 -0.38 7.57 7.46
N GLN A 114 -1.26 7.69 8.47
CA GLN A 114 -2.09 6.59 8.93
C GLN A 114 -2.97 6.06 7.78
N LEU A 115 -3.65 6.95 7.06
CA LEU A 115 -4.50 6.54 5.95
C LEU A 115 -3.70 5.90 4.82
N LEU A 116 -2.56 6.48 4.41
CA LEU A 116 -1.71 5.92 3.34
C LEU A 116 -1.17 4.52 3.71
N LYS A 117 -0.83 4.30 4.98
CA LYS A 117 -0.44 2.98 5.49
C LYS A 117 -1.61 1.99 5.40
N ASN A 118 -2.79 2.41 5.82
CA ASN A 118 -3.99 1.58 5.79
C ASN A 118 -4.36 1.23 4.34
N LEU A 119 -4.29 2.18 3.40
CA LEU A 119 -4.55 1.91 1.98
C LEU A 119 -3.65 0.81 1.41
N LYS A 120 -2.34 0.88 1.68
CA LYS A 120 -1.41 -0.18 1.27
C LYS A 120 -1.75 -1.53 1.90
N ARG A 121 -2.18 -1.51 3.17
CA ARG A 121 -2.62 -2.73 3.87
C ARG A 121 -3.89 -3.28 3.25
N ASP A 122 -4.92 -2.46 3.07
CA ASP A 122 -6.21 -2.83 2.52
C ASP A 122 -6.09 -3.38 1.09
N ASP A 123 -5.23 -2.77 0.26
CA ASP A 123 -4.94 -3.26 -1.09
C ASP A 123 -4.27 -4.65 -1.04
N SER A 124 -3.34 -4.84 -0.10
CA SER A 124 -2.68 -6.14 0.13
C SER A 124 -3.68 -7.18 0.64
N VAL A 125 -4.52 -6.83 1.63
CA VAL A 125 -5.58 -7.70 2.17
C VAL A 125 -6.56 -8.09 1.06
N SER A 126 -6.99 -7.13 0.24
CA SER A 126 -7.93 -7.33 -0.86
C SER A 126 -7.37 -8.26 -1.93
N LEU A 127 -6.11 -8.05 -2.34
CA LEU A 127 -5.41 -8.93 -3.26
C LEU A 127 -5.25 -10.33 -2.66
N GLY A 128 -4.76 -10.44 -1.43
CA GLY A 128 -4.57 -11.71 -0.75
C GLY A 128 -5.87 -12.49 -0.56
N ARG A 129 -6.98 -11.80 -0.28
CA ARG A 129 -8.31 -12.42 -0.20
C ARG A 129 -8.74 -13.02 -1.54
N ARG A 130 -8.51 -12.30 -2.65
CA ARG A 130 -8.78 -12.85 -3.99
C ARG A 130 -7.91 -14.07 -4.30
N LEU A 131 -6.62 -13.99 -3.99
CA LEU A 131 -5.67 -15.09 -4.20
C LEU A 131 -6.00 -16.32 -3.35
N LEU A 132 -6.35 -16.13 -2.07
CA LEU A 132 -6.71 -17.22 -1.16
C LEU A 132 -8.04 -17.86 -1.56
N ASN A 133 -9.06 -17.07 -1.88
CA ASN A 133 -10.34 -17.58 -2.39
C ASN A 133 -10.16 -18.38 -3.68
N HIS A 134 -9.29 -17.93 -4.58
CA HIS A 134 -8.95 -18.67 -5.79
C HIS A 134 -8.27 -20.01 -5.45
N ALA A 135 -7.32 -20.00 -4.51
CA ALA A 135 -6.56 -21.17 -4.09
C ALA A 135 -7.38 -22.22 -3.31
N LEU A 136 -8.41 -21.80 -2.57
CA LEU A 136 -9.34 -22.72 -1.89
C LEU A 136 -10.16 -23.57 -2.87
N GLY A 137 -10.19 -23.19 -4.15
CA GLY A 137 -11.04 -23.78 -5.16
C GLY A 137 -12.50 -23.41 -4.94
N GLY A 138 -13.28 -23.26 -6.02
CA GLY A 138 -14.69 -22.82 -5.95
C GLY A 138 -15.63 -23.69 -5.10
N SER A 139 -15.13 -24.79 -4.52
CA SER A 139 -15.84 -25.72 -3.65
C SER A 139 -15.99 -25.25 -2.20
N ARG A 140 -15.11 -24.37 -1.69
CA ARG A 140 -15.25 -23.78 -0.35
C ARG A 140 -14.83 -22.33 -0.32
N LYS A 141 -15.66 -21.48 0.29
CA LYS A 141 -15.32 -20.08 0.54
C LYS A 141 -14.51 -19.94 1.82
N LEU A 142 -13.70 -18.88 1.93
CA LEU A 142 -12.98 -18.56 3.18
C LEU A 142 -13.90 -18.48 4.41
N ALA A 143 -15.17 -18.10 4.22
CA ALA A 143 -16.19 -18.05 5.26
C ALA A 143 -16.65 -19.42 5.79
N GLU A 144 -16.37 -20.50 5.05
CA GLU A 144 -16.74 -21.88 5.41
C GLU A 144 -15.59 -22.62 6.10
N ILE A 145 -14.42 -21.97 6.25
CA ILE A 145 -13.28 -22.53 6.96
C ILE A 145 -13.55 -22.43 8.48
N PRO A 146 -13.42 -23.53 9.25
CA PRO A 146 -13.57 -23.50 10.69
C PRO A 146 -12.60 -22.50 11.34
N GLN A 147 -13.08 -21.75 12.33
CA GLN A 147 -12.29 -20.70 12.97
C GLN A 147 -11.05 -21.26 13.67
N GLU A 148 -11.08 -22.51 14.14
CA GLU A 148 -9.94 -23.20 14.75
C GLU A 148 -8.79 -23.41 13.75
N ASN A 149 -9.12 -23.68 12.48
CA ASN A 149 -8.11 -23.84 11.43
C ASN A 149 -7.45 -22.50 11.09
N ILE A 150 -8.24 -21.41 11.08
CA ILE A 150 -7.71 -20.06 10.89
C ILE A 150 -6.77 -19.71 12.04
N GLN A 151 -7.21 -19.90 13.30
CA GLN A 151 -6.38 -19.58 14.47
C GLN A 151 -5.07 -20.37 14.49
N ARG A 152 -5.11 -21.67 14.17
CA ARG A 152 -3.90 -22.50 14.08
C ARG A 152 -2.90 -21.98 13.05
N GLU A 153 -3.39 -21.55 11.88
CA GLU A 153 -2.54 -20.98 10.83
C GLU A 153 -1.95 -19.64 11.26
N LEU A 154 -2.75 -18.80 11.93
CA LEU A 154 -2.30 -17.53 12.50
C LEU A 154 -1.20 -17.75 13.56
N ASP A 155 -1.39 -18.69 14.49
CA ASP A 155 -0.41 -19.01 15.53
C ASP A 155 0.90 -19.54 14.90
N ARG A 156 0.79 -20.43 13.91
CA ARG A 156 1.95 -20.99 13.21
C ARG A 156 2.77 -19.92 12.49
N MET A 157 2.09 -18.96 11.87
CA MET A 157 2.72 -17.83 11.17
C MET A 157 3.05 -16.64 12.09
N LYS A 158 2.68 -16.72 13.38
CA LYS A 158 2.83 -15.64 14.37
C LYS A 158 2.12 -14.35 13.96
N LEU A 159 0.92 -14.49 13.41
CA LEU A 159 0.06 -13.39 12.97
C LEU A 159 -1.10 -13.21 13.95
N ALA A 160 -1.57 -11.97 14.13
CA ALA A 160 -2.62 -11.67 15.09
C ALA A 160 -4.03 -11.82 14.50
N THR A 161 -4.19 -11.50 13.22
CA THR A 161 -5.51 -11.44 12.58
C THR A 161 -5.54 -12.09 11.20
N LEU A 162 -6.74 -12.48 10.75
CA LEU A 162 -6.95 -12.98 9.39
C LEU A 162 -6.53 -11.95 8.32
N ASP A 163 -6.77 -10.66 8.55
CA ASP A 163 -6.32 -9.62 7.62
C ASP A 163 -4.79 -9.56 7.57
N ASP A 164 -4.09 -9.90 8.66
CA ASP A 164 -2.64 -10.02 8.60
C ASP A 164 -2.19 -11.16 7.69
N LEU A 165 -2.82 -12.33 7.81
CA LEU A 165 -2.57 -13.46 6.92
C LEU A 165 -2.85 -13.10 5.46
N LEU A 166 -3.99 -12.45 5.19
CA LEU A 166 -4.37 -12.05 3.84
C LEU A 166 -3.38 -11.05 3.27
N ALA A 167 -2.93 -10.08 4.05
CA ALA A 167 -1.95 -9.13 3.57
C ALA A 167 -0.58 -9.75 3.32
N GLU A 168 -0.12 -10.73 4.12
CA GLU A 168 1.11 -11.49 3.82
C GLU A 168 0.99 -12.24 2.48
N ILE A 169 -0.19 -12.77 2.16
CA ILE A 169 -0.47 -13.36 0.85
C ILE A 169 -0.44 -12.30 -0.26
N GLY A 170 -1.08 -11.15 -0.04
CA GLY A 170 -1.13 -10.06 -1.02
C GLY A 170 0.23 -9.42 -1.31
N LEU A 171 1.11 -9.38 -0.31
CA LEU A 171 2.49 -8.93 -0.46
C LEU A 171 3.41 -10.00 -1.08
N GLY A 172 2.93 -11.25 -1.22
CA GLY A 172 3.69 -12.37 -1.78
C GLY A 172 4.62 -13.08 -0.79
N ASN A 173 4.59 -12.71 0.49
CA ASN A 173 5.38 -13.35 1.56
C ASN A 173 4.84 -14.75 1.91
N ALA A 174 3.55 -15.00 1.65
CA ALA A 174 2.91 -16.29 1.85
C ALA A 174 2.23 -16.78 0.56
N MET A 175 2.48 -18.02 0.18
CA MET A 175 1.84 -18.62 -0.99
C MET A 175 0.39 -18.99 -0.69
N SER A 176 -0.57 -18.40 -1.40
CA SER A 176 -2.01 -18.64 -1.19
C SER A 176 -2.40 -20.12 -1.26
N VAL A 177 -1.78 -20.91 -2.15
CA VAL A 177 -2.02 -22.35 -2.31
C VAL A 177 -1.62 -23.15 -1.08
N VAL A 178 -0.48 -22.80 -0.47
CA VAL A 178 0.02 -23.47 0.73
C VAL A 178 -0.90 -23.16 1.91
N VAL A 179 -1.23 -21.87 2.09
CA VAL A 179 -2.16 -21.43 3.15
C VAL A 179 -3.53 -22.10 2.99
N ALA A 180 -4.09 -22.12 1.78
CA ALA A 180 -5.37 -22.79 1.49
C ALA A 180 -5.36 -24.26 1.91
N LYS A 181 -4.30 -25.00 1.56
CA LYS A 181 -4.15 -26.40 1.95
C LYS A 181 -4.10 -26.57 3.46
N ASN A 182 -3.38 -25.73 4.19
CA ASN A 182 -3.27 -25.81 5.65
C ASN A 182 -4.58 -25.46 6.37
N LEU A 183 -5.35 -24.53 5.81
CA LEU A 183 -6.68 -24.20 6.30
C LEU A 183 -7.68 -25.35 6.07
N GLN A 184 -7.48 -26.15 5.03
CA GLN A 184 -8.32 -27.32 4.71
C GLN A 184 -7.90 -28.58 5.47
N GLN A 185 -6.60 -28.79 5.62
CA GLN A 185 -6.02 -29.93 6.32
C GLN A 185 -5.91 -29.55 7.79
N GLY A 186 -6.86 -30.02 8.60
CA GLY A 186 -6.83 -29.97 10.07
C GLY A 186 -5.57 -30.57 10.72
N GLU A 187 -4.62 -31.10 9.94
CA GLU A 187 -3.46 -31.86 10.39
C GLU A 187 -2.15 -31.14 10.03
N ALA A 188 -1.29 -31.01 11.03
CA ALA A 188 0.08 -30.60 10.88
C ALA A 188 0.86 -31.62 10.03
N VAL A 189 1.18 -31.28 8.79
CA VAL A 189 2.36 -31.87 8.15
C VAL A 189 3.55 -30.99 8.53
N VAL A 190 4.16 -31.31 9.66
CA VAL A 190 5.54 -30.92 9.93
C VAL A 190 6.39 -31.63 8.87
N PRO A 191 7.10 -30.93 7.97
CA PRO A 191 8.07 -31.60 7.14
C PRO A 191 9.24 -31.96 8.06
N THR A 192 9.21 -33.18 8.59
CA THR A 192 10.42 -33.79 9.13
C THR A 192 11.35 -33.94 7.94
N VAL A 193 12.44 -33.16 7.94
CA VAL A 193 13.55 -33.35 7.03
C VAL A 193 14.07 -34.76 7.27
N ALA A 194 13.62 -35.70 6.44
CA ALA A 194 14.15 -37.04 6.42
C ALA A 194 15.61 -36.91 5.97
N GLN A 195 16.53 -37.14 6.92
CA GLN A 195 17.94 -37.30 6.64
C GLN A 195 18.09 -38.45 5.63
N SER A 196 18.36 -38.09 4.38
CA SER A 196 18.64 -39.04 3.32
C SER A 196 20.08 -39.53 3.48
N ASN A 197 20.23 -40.63 4.21
CA ASN A 197 21.45 -41.45 4.14
C ASN A 197 21.69 -41.84 2.68
N HIS A 198 22.76 -41.31 2.09
CA HIS A 198 23.20 -41.63 0.74
C HIS A 198 23.69 -43.07 0.65
N GLY A 199 22.77 -43.98 0.31
CA GLY A 199 23.09 -45.30 -0.22
C GLY A 199 23.42 -45.18 -1.71
N HIS A 200 24.69 -45.37 -2.04
CA HIS A 200 25.23 -45.43 -3.40
C HIS A 200 24.56 -46.54 -4.23
N LEU A 201 24.06 -46.21 -5.42
CA LEU A 201 23.64 -47.19 -6.43
C LEU A 201 24.26 -46.86 -7.80
N PRO A 202 24.65 -47.87 -8.60
CA PRO A 202 25.54 -47.67 -9.74
C PRO A 202 24.78 -47.21 -11.00
N ILE A 203 25.40 -46.29 -11.73
CA ILE A 203 24.91 -45.75 -13.01
C ILE A 203 25.12 -46.80 -14.11
N LYS A 204 24.05 -47.48 -14.56
CA LYS A 204 24.07 -48.22 -15.83
C LYS A 204 23.87 -47.25 -16.99
N ARG A 205 24.97 -46.91 -17.68
CA ARG A 205 24.97 -46.22 -18.98
C ARG A 205 24.17 -47.04 -20.01
N ARG A 206 23.06 -46.50 -20.53
CA ARG A 206 22.47 -46.98 -21.78
C ARG A 206 23.00 -46.15 -22.95
N ARG A 207 23.58 -46.87 -23.91
CA ARG A 207 24.18 -46.39 -25.16
C ARG A 207 23.08 -46.17 -26.18
N TRP A 208 22.83 -44.92 -26.57
CA TRP A 208 21.92 -44.60 -27.68
C TRP A 208 22.60 -44.97 -29.01
N ARG A 209 21.97 -45.86 -29.78
CA ARG A 209 22.27 -46.08 -31.20
C ARG A 209 21.49 -45.04 -31.99
N ALA A 210 22.22 -44.17 -32.69
CA ALA A 210 21.66 -43.34 -33.74
C ALA A 210 21.49 -44.23 -34.98
N ASP A 211 20.26 -44.34 -35.48
CA ASP A 211 19.99 -44.45 -36.91
C ASP A 211 18.51 -44.24 -37.21
N HIS A 212 18.29 -43.52 -38.31
CA HIS A 212 17.03 -43.36 -39.04
C HIS A 212 15.88 -42.60 -38.36
N LEU A 213 15.58 -41.41 -38.89
CA LEU A 213 14.42 -41.21 -39.79
C LEU A 213 14.40 -39.78 -40.36
N LEU A 214 14.68 -39.69 -41.65
CA LEU A 214 14.22 -38.63 -42.54
C LEU A 214 12.70 -38.71 -42.67
N ARG A 215 11.99 -37.58 -42.48
CA ARG A 215 10.95 -37.08 -43.40
C ARG A 215 10.27 -35.79 -42.92
N SER A 216 10.52 -34.73 -43.68
CA SER A 216 9.56 -33.72 -44.17
C SER A 216 8.53 -33.11 -43.21
N VAL A 217 8.74 -31.83 -42.88
CA VAL A 217 7.65 -30.90 -42.57
C VAL A 217 7.69 -29.76 -43.60
N VAL A 218 6.71 -29.78 -44.50
CA VAL A 218 6.31 -28.66 -45.36
C VAL A 218 5.28 -27.87 -44.56
N VAL A 219 5.55 -26.60 -44.26
CA VAL A 219 4.52 -25.66 -43.75
C VAL A 219 4.17 -24.71 -44.89
N ARG A 220 2.93 -24.81 -45.38
CA ARG A 220 2.32 -23.82 -46.28
C ARG A 220 1.84 -22.63 -45.44
N SER A 221 2.35 -21.46 -45.77
CA SER A 221 1.81 -20.15 -45.43
C SER A 221 0.56 -19.89 -46.26
N GLN A 222 -0.55 -19.54 -45.62
CA GLN A 222 -1.62 -18.77 -46.27
C GLN A 222 -1.93 -17.56 -45.40
N ALA A 223 -1.62 -16.40 -45.97
CA ALA A 223 -2.05 -15.10 -45.52
C ALA A 223 -3.50 -14.86 -45.98
N THR A 224 -4.37 -14.47 -45.06
CA THR A 224 -5.68 -13.87 -45.35
C THR A 224 -5.62 -12.41 -44.89
N GLN A 225 -5.41 -11.49 -45.83
CA GLN A 225 -5.73 -10.08 -45.64
C GLN A 225 -7.09 -9.83 -46.32
N SER A 226 -8.09 -9.52 -45.49
CA SER A 226 -9.39 -9.02 -45.95
C SER A 226 -9.28 -7.52 -46.16
N SER A 227 -9.61 -7.10 -47.38
CA SER A 227 -9.79 -5.75 -47.85
C SER A 227 -10.88 -5.00 -47.08
N LEU A 228 -10.57 -3.79 -46.60
CA LEU A 228 -11.56 -2.76 -46.25
C LEU A 228 -11.38 -1.59 -47.22
N THR A 229 -12.43 -1.39 -48.01
CA THR A 229 -12.62 -0.35 -49.02
C THR A 229 -13.00 0.98 -48.37
N SER A 230 -12.19 2.00 -48.67
CA SER A 230 -12.56 3.37 -49.03
C SER A 230 -13.61 4.13 -48.19
N ALA A 231 -13.11 5.09 -47.41
CA ALA A 231 -13.84 6.29 -46.99
C ALA A 231 -13.55 7.45 -47.97
N GLN A 232 -14.61 8.04 -48.52
CA GLN A 232 -14.65 9.36 -49.16
C GLN A 232 -15.86 10.09 -48.56
N VAL A 233 -15.64 11.19 -47.82
CA VAL A 233 -15.82 12.61 -48.22
C VAL A 233 -17.28 13.11 -48.10
N LYS A 234 -17.39 14.35 -47.60
CA LYS A 234 -18.52 15.29 -47.50
C LYS A 234 -19.12 15.43 -46.10
N ASP A 235 -19.49 16.59 -45.59
CA ASP A 235 -19.36 18.02 -45.93
C ASP A 235 -19.99 18.74 -44.69
N TRP A 236 -19.67 20.03 -44.52
CA TRP A 236 -20.26 21.02 -43.57
C TRP A 236 -19.69 21.07 -42.15
#